data_AF-A0A9X3NDF5-F1
#
_entry.id   AF-A0A9X3NDF5-F1
#
_cell.length_a   1.000
_cell.length_b   1.000
_cell.length_c   1.000
_cell.angle_alpha   90.00
_cell.angle_beta   90.00
_cell.angle_gamma   90.00
#
_symmetry.space_group_name_H-M   'P 1'
#
loop_
_entity.id
_entity.type
_entity.pdbx_description
1 polymer ?
#
loop_
_entity_poly.entity_id
_entity_poly.type
_entity_poly.pdbx_seq_one_letter_code
_entity_poly.pdbx_strand_id
1 'polypeptide(L)'
;MKRAAIGILGFRVLYGAGLLLAPDKITKSWLGPLDDPARVALRALGAREIVLHALAIGAVLDDKPLKPLLAASIAGDVSDVVSTVLGKSGLPDGAAPKTAAVAGGSAVLTALLLRA
;
A
#
# COMPACT_ATOMS: atom_id res chain seq x y z
N MET A 1 -20.81 3.77 -4.18
CA MET A 1 -19.87 3.45 -3.10
C MET A 1 -19.20 2.08 -3.27
N LYS A 2 -19.93 0.95 -3.21
CA LYS A 2 -19.33 -0.40 -3.31
C LYS A 2 -18.37 -0.61 -4.49
N ARG A 3 -18.76 -0.24 -5.72
CA ARG A 3 -17.90 -0.37 -6.92
C ARG A 3 -16.60 0.43 -6.81
N ALA A 4 -16.67 1.65 -6.27
CA ALA A 4 -15.49 2.49 -6.06
C ALA A 4 -14.57 1.91 -4.98
N ALA A 5 -15.13 1.43 -3.87
CA ALA A 5 -14.38 0.75 -2.82
C ALA A 5 -13.69 -0.51 -3.36
N ILE A 6 -14.41 -1.37 -4.09
CA ILE A 6 -13.83 -2.56 -4.73
C ILE A 6 -12.73 -2.19 -5.73
N GLY A 7 -12.91 -1.12 -6.52
CA GLY A 7 -11.89 -0.64 -7.45
C GLY A 7 -10.62 -0.19 -6.73
N ILE A 8 -10.74 0.60 -5.67
CA ILE A 8 -9.61 1.07 -4.85
C ILE A 8 -8.90 -0.11 -4.19
N LEU A 9 -9.65 -0.99 -3.52
CA LEU A 9 -9.09 -2.17 -2.85
C LEU A 9 -8.45 -3.14 -3.85
N GLY A 10 -9.07 -3.32 -5.02
CA GLY A 10 -8.55 -4.15 -6.11
C GLY A 10 -7.23 -3.61 -6.66
N PHE A 11 -7.09 -2.30 -6.81
CA PHE A 11 -5.82 -1.68 -7.15
C PHE A 11 -4.74 -2.00 -6.10
N ARG A 12 -5.08 -1.99 -4.81
CA ARG A 12 -4.14 -2.35 -3.74
C ARG A 12 -3.73 -3.82 -3.77
N VAL A 13 -4.65 -4.72 -4.10
CA VAL A 13 -4.32 -6.13 -4.36
C VAL A 13 -3.33 -6.25 -5.52
N LEU A 14 -3.55 -5.52 -6.62
CA LEU A 14 -2.63 -5.53 -7.77
C LEU A 14 -1.25 -4.95 -7.41
N TYR A 15 -1.21 -3.88 -6.60
CA TYR A 15 0.04 -3.33 -6.09
C TYR A 15 0.80 -4.35 -5.24
N GLY A 16 0.12 -5.01 -4.30
CA GLY A 16 0.70 -6.10 -3.49
C GLY A 16 1.20 -7.26 -4.33
N ALA A 17 0.47 -7.67 -5.37
CA ALA A 17 0.91 -8.68 -6.33
C ALA A 17 2.16 -8.24 -7.09
N GLY A 18 2.25 -6.97 -7.46
CA GLY A 18 3.44 -6.37 -8.05
C GLY A 18 4.66 -6.48 -7.12
N LEU A 19 4.51 -6.11 -5.85
CA LEU A 19 5.57 -6.23 -4.84
C LEU A 19 6.00 -7.69 -4.62
N LEU A 20 5.06 -8.62 -4.67
CA LEU A 20 5.32 -10.06 -4.49
C LEU A 20 6.06 -10.68 -5.70
N LEU A 21 5.65 -10.34 -6.92
CA LEU A 21 6.12 -11.02 -8.12
C LEU A 21 7.30 -10.30 -8.78
N ALA A 22 7.35 -8.98 -8.70
CA ALA A 22 8.33 -8.16 -9.42
C ALA A 22 8.78 -6.92 -8.60
N PRO A 23 9.31 -7.11 -7.38
CA PRO A 23 9.66 -5.98 -6.49
C PRO A 23 10.61 -4.99 -7.17
N ASP A 24 11.67 -5.48 -7.84
CA ASP A 24 12.65 -4.62 -8.52
C ASP A 24 12.03 -3.70 -9.57
N LYS A 25 10.95 -4.12 -10.24
CA LYS A 25 10.26 -3.28 -11.25
C LYS A 25 9.35 -2.25 -10.58
N ILE A 26 8.59 -2.69 -9.57
CA ILE A 26 7.59 -1.86 -8.91
C ILE A 26 8.24 -0.77 -8.07
N THR A 27 9.35 -1.06 -7.39
CA THR A 27 9.95 -0.12 -6.44
C THR A 27 11.14 0.65 -6.99
N LYS A 28 11.57 0.42 -8.24
CA LYS A 28 12.81 1.01 -8.81
C LYS A 28 12.91 2.51 -8.61
N SER A 29 11.83 3.25 -8.86
CA SER A 29 11.80 4.72 -8.74
C SER A 29 11.74 5.25 -7.31
N TRP A 30 11.52 4.38 -6.31
CA TRP A 30 11.43 4.72 -4.89
C TRP A 30 12.63 4.22 -4.09
N LEU A 31 13.14 3.03 -4.39
CA LEU A 31 14.17 2.35 -3.62
C LEU A 31 15.48 2.16 -4.38
N GLY A 32 15.49 2.37 -5.70
CA GLY A 32 16.67 2.04 -6.52
C GLY A 32 16.89 0.53 -6.66
N PRO A 33 18.13 0.09 -6.91
CA PRO A 33 18.48 -1.33 -6.93
C PRO A 33 18.24 -2.00 -5.57
N LEU A 34 17.66 -3.20 -5.58
CA LEU A 34 17.38 -3.97 -4.37
C LEU A 34 18.46 -5.03 -4.11
N ASP A 35 18.73 -5.30 -2.86
CA ASP A 35 19.43 -6.51 -2.41
C ASP A 35 18.44 -7.65 -2.09
N ASP A 36 18.96 -8.85 -1.79
CA ASP A 36 18.11 -10.00 -1.50
C ASP A 36 17.25 -9.84 -0.23
N PRO A 37 17.78 -9.31 0.90
CA PRO A 37 16.96 -9.00 2.07
C PRO A 37 15.79 -8.06 1.75
N ALA A 38 16.01 -6.98 1.00
CA ALA A 38 14.94 -6.07 0.61
C ALA A 38 13.90 -6.75 -0.27
N ARG A 39 14.30 -7.63 -1.20
CA ARG A 39 13.34 -8.42 -2.01
C ARG A 39 12.46 -9.31 -1.12
N VAL A 40 13.04 -10.00 -0.14
CA VAL A 40 12.26 -10.84 0.79
C VAL A 40 11.25 -10.00 1.57
N ALA A 41 11.69 -8.86 2.11
CA ALA A 41 10.83 -7.95 2.85
C ALA A 41 9.67 -7.42 1.98
N LEU A 42 9.95 -6.97 0.75
CA LEU A 42 8.93 -6.45 -0.17
C LEU A 42 7.96 -7.53 -0.62
N ARG A 43 8.42 -8.77 -0.81
CA ARG A 43 7.52 -9.90 -1.12
C ARG A 43 6.57 -10.21 0.02
N ALA A 44 7.09 -10.25 1.24
CA ALA A 44 6.28 -10.43 2.43
C ALA A 44 5.27 -9.28 2.63
N LEU A 45 5.71 -8.04 2.39
CA LEU A 45 4.84 -6.87 2.41
C LEU A 45 3.74 -6.96 1.35
N GLY A 46 4.09 -7.33 0.11
CA GLY A 46 3.15 -7.56 -0.98
C GLY A 46 2.09 -8.61 -0.66
N ALA A 47 2.49 -9.72 -0.04
CA ALA A 47 1.56 -10.75 0.41
C ALA A 47 0.58 -10.23 1.49
N ARG A 48 1.05 -9.40 2.43
CA ARG A 48 0.20 -8.77 3.45
C ARG A 48 -0.79 -7.79 2.80
N GLU A 49 -0.34 -6.98 1.84
CA GLU A 49 -1.21 -6.08 1.07
C GLU A 49 -2.31 -6.85 0.34
N ILE A 50 -1.98 -7.97 -0.30
CA ILE A 50 -2.98 -8.81 -0.98
C ILE A 50 -4.02 -9.30 0.02
N VAL A 51 -3.60 -9.90 1.14
CA VAL A 51 -4.52 -10.48 2.13
C VAL A 51 -5.43 -9.41 2.73
N LEU A 52 -4.86 -8.30 3.20
CA LEU A 52 -5.62 -7.23 3.84
C LEU A 52 -6.72 -6.68 2.92
N HIS A 53 -6.37 -6.40 1.67
CA HIS A 53 -7.30 -5.78 0.73
C HIS A 53 -8.27 -6.80 0.12
N ALA A 54 -7.89 -8.07 -0.03
CA ALA A 54 -8.81 -9.13 -0.40
C ALA A 54 -9.87 -9.38 0.69
N LEU A 55 -9.48 -9.37 1.97
CA LEU A 55 -10.42 -9.44 3.10
C LEU A 55 -11.36 -8.23 3.11
N ALA A 56 -10.84 -7.04 2.81
CA ALA A 56 -11.67 -5.84 2.69
C ALA A 56 -12.67 -5.93 1.53
N ILE A 57 -12.27 -6.46 0.38
CA ILE A 57 -13.20 -6.73 -0.74
C ILE A 57 -14.28 -7.72 -0.31
N GLY A 58 -13.91 -8.83 0.34
CA GLY A 58 -14.87 -9.80 0.86
C GLY A 58 -15.87 -9.16 1.84
N ALA A 59 -15.39 -8.29 2.73
CA ALA A 59 -16.25 -7.54 3.63
C ALA A 59 -17.20 -6.57 2.90
N VAL A 60 -16.77 -5.93 1.80
CA VAL A 60 -17.66 -5.09 0.96
C VAL A 60 -18.76 -5.92 0.31
N LEU A 61 -18.42 -7.12 -0.17
CA LEU A 61 -19.35 -8.03 -0.84
C LEU A 61 -20.38 -8.60 0.15
N ASP A 62 -19.95 -8.91 1.36
CA ASP A 62 -20.78 -9.48 2.43
C ASP A 62 -21.51 -8.43 3.29
N ASP A 63 -21.41 -7.13 2.97
CA ASP A 63 -21.96 -6.03 3.78
C ASP A 63 -21.45 -6.02 5.24
N LYS A 64 -20.20 -6.43 5.46
CA LYS A 64 -19.54 -6.46 6.78
C LYS A 64 -18.81 -5.14 7.08
N PRO A 65 -18.56 -4.83 8.38
CA PRO A 65 -17.83 -3.63 8.76
C PRO A 65 -16.41 -3.57 8.16
N LEU A 66 -16.10 -2.48 7.46
CA LEU A 66 -14.79 -2.24 6.82
C LEU A 66 -13.80 -1.51 7.72
N LYS A 67 -14.31 -0.84 8.77
CA LYS A 67 -13.55 0.10 9.61
C LYS A 67 -12.18 -0.44 10.07
N PRO A 68 -12.06 -1.65 10.65
CA PRO A 68 -10.76 -2.15 11.10
C PRO A 68 -9.78 -2.42 9.95
N LEU A 69 -10.27 -2.89 8.80
CA LEU A 69 -9.43 -3.21 7.64
C LEU A 69 -8.92 -1.93 6.96
N LEU A 70 -9.79 -0.93 6.80
CA LEU A 70 -9.40 0.37 6.25
C LEU A 70 -8.48 1.14 7.20
N ALA A 71 -8.68 1.04 8.52
CA ALA A 71 -7.76 1.63 9.50
C ALA A 71 -6.37 0.99 9.43
N ALA A 72 -6.27 -0.33 9.26
CA ALA A 72 -5.00 -1.02 9.06
C ALA A 72 -4.33 -0.59 7.74
N SER A 73 -5.09 -0.41 6.66
CA SER A 73 -4.59 0.09 5.36
C SER A 73 -4.02 1.50 5.49
N ILE A 74 -4.73 2.41 6.16
CA ILE A 74 -4.26 3.77 6.47
C ILE A 74 -2.96 3.73 7.31
N ALA A 75 -2.90 2.86 8.32
CA ALA A 75 -1.71 2.73 9.15
C ALA A 75 -0.49 2.26 8.32
N GLY A 76 -0.69 1.36 7.36
CA GLY A 76 0.34 0.95 6.40
C GLY A 76 0.84 2.12 5.56
N ASP A 77 -0.07 2.88 4.93
CA ASP A 77 0.29 4.05 4.12
C ASP A 77 1.05 5.12 4.93
N VAL A 78 0.63 5.38 6.17
CA VAL A 78 1.34 6.30 7.07
C VAL A 78 2.72 5.78 7.43
N SER A 79 2.84 4.46 7.69
CA SER A 79 4.13 3.83 7.97
C SER A 79 5.09 3.98 6.79
N ASP A 80 4.63 3.84 5.55
CA ASP A 80 5.45 4.03 4.35
C ASP A 80 6.02 5.45 4.27
N VAL A 81 5.18 6.47 4.54
CA VAL A 81 5.62 7.87 4.57
C VAL A 81 6.67 8.09 5.66
N VAL A 82 6.40 7.65 6.90
CA VAL A 82 7.32 7.83 8.03
C VAL A 82 8.65 7.13 7.77
N SER A 83 8.62 5.85 7.38
CA SER A 83 9.83 5.09 7.08
C SER A 83 10.64 5.69 5.94
N THR A 84 9.97 6.18 4.88
CA THR A 84 10.67 6.84 3.76
C THR A 84 11.35 8.14 4.21
N VAL A 85 10.68 8.95 5.04
CA VAL A 85 11.25 10.21 5.53
C VAL A 85 12.44 9.95 6.46
N LEU A 86 12.34 8.96 7.34
CA LEU A 86 13.42 8.59 8.27
C LEU A 86 14.61 7.95 7.53
N GLY A 87 14.36 7.16 6.49
CA GLY A 87 15.38 6.46 5.69
C GLY A 87 15.89 7.21 4.46
N LYS A 88 15.50 8.48 4.26
CA LYS A 88 15.68 9.20 2.98
C LYS A 88 17.10 9.31 2.46
N SER A 89 18.12 9.22 3.32
CA SER A 89 19.53 9.42 2.94
C SER A 89 20.09 8.33 2.01
N GLY A 90 19.47 7.15 1.98
CA GLY A 90 19.86 6.05 1.09
C GLY A 90 18.94 5.88 -0.13
N LEU A 91 17.97 6.77 -0.34
CA LEU A 91 16.95 6.64 -1.38
C LEU A 91 17.23 7.54 -2.59
N PRO A 92 16.74 7.17 -3.79
CA PRO A 92 16.77 8.05 -4.95
C PRO A 92 16.15 9.43 -4.70
N ASP A 93 16.64 10.44 -5.43
CA ASP A 93 16.12 11.80 -5.35
C ASP A 93 14.61 11.85 -5.62
N GLY A 94 13.91 12.58 -4.75
CA GLY A 94 12.47 12.72 -4.81
C GLY A 94 11.68 11.50 -4.33
N ALA A 95 12.30 10.45 -3.77
CA ALA A 95 11.58 9.32 -3.19
C ALA A 95 10.61 9.78 -2.07
N ALA A 96 11.06 10.62 -1.15
CA ALA A 96 10.23 11.14 -0.06
C ALA A 96 8.98 11.92 -0.54
N PRO A 97 9.07 12.95 -1.39
CA PRO A 97 7.87 13.63 -1.89
C PRO A 97 6.97 12.72 -2.75
N LYS A 98 7.54 11.77 -3.51
CA LYS A 98 6.74 10.77 -4.25
C LYS A 98 5.96 9.86 -3.31
N THR A 99 6.59 9.31 -2.27
CA THR A 99 5.90 8.48 -1.28
C THR A 99 4.85 9.28 -0.53
N ALA A 100 5.16 10.52 -0.11
CA ALA A 100 4.18 11.39 0.54
C ALA A 100 2.95 11.64 -0.34
N ALA A 101 3.14 11.86 -1.64
CA ALA A 101 2.03 12.04 -2.58
C ALA A 101 1.21 10.75 -2.77
N VAL A 102 1.85 9.61 -2.99
CA VAL A 102 1.16 8.34 -3.31
C VAL A 102 0.56 7.70 -2.06
N ALA A 103 1.37 7.42 -1.04
CA ALA A 103 0.91 6.77 0.19
C ALA A 103 0.06 7.74 1.02
N GLY A 104 0.46 9.02 1.16
CA GLY A 104 -0.36 10.01 1.83
C GLY A 104 -1.69 10.29 1.12
N GLY A 105 -1.68 10.39 -0.21
CA GLY A 105 -2.89 10.53 -1.01
C GLY A 105 -3.82 9.32 -0.87
N SER A 106 -3.25 8.11 -0.86
CA SER A 106 -4.02 6.88 -0.63
C SER A 106 -4.62 6.82 0.77
N ALA A 107 -3.87 7.20 1.82
CA ALA A 107 -4.37 7.24 3.18
C ALA A 107 -5.59 8.18 3.29
N VAL A 108 -5.53 9.35 2.62
CA VAL A 108 -6.65 10.30 2.56
C VAL A 108 -7.84 9.69 1.82
N LEU A 109 -7.65 9.09 0.64
CA LEU A 109 -8.72 8.42 -0.11
C LEU A 109 -9.39 7.31 0.70
N THR A 110 -8.59 6.52 1.41
CA THR A 110 -9.07 5.42 2.27
C THR A 110 -9.82 5.96 3.49
N ALA A 111 -9.37 7.06 4.09
CA ALA A 111 -10.07 7.74 5.17
C ALA A 111 -11.42 8.34 4.71
N LEU A 112 -11.52 8.78 3.45
CA LEU A 112 -12.79 9.22 2.87
C LEU A 112 -13.76 8.05 2.67
N LEU A 113 -13.26 6.89 2.22
CA LEU A 113 -14.07 5.66 2.18
C LEU A 113 -14.54 5.21 3.55
N LEU A 114 -13.73 5.39 4.60
CA LEU A 114 -14.09 5.05 5.99
C LEU A 114 -15.27 5.87 6.52
N ARG A 115 -15.48 7.08 5.99
CA ARG A 115 -16.49 8.05 6.45
C ARG A 115 -17.82 7.96 5.69
N ALA A 116 -17.85 7.24 4.57
CA ALA A 116 -18.97 7.18 3.64
C ALA A 116 -19.75 5.87 3.81
#